data_AF-A0A7C3P124-F1
#
_entry.id   AF-A0A7C3P124-F1
#
_cell.length_a   1.000
_cell.length_b   1.000
_cell.length_c   1.000
_cell.angle_alpha   90.00
_cell.angle_beta   90.00
_cell.angle_gamma   90.00
#
_symmetry.space_group_name_H-M   'P 1'
#
loop_
_entity.id
_entity.type
_entity.pdbx_description
1 polymer ?
#
loop_
_entity_poly.entity_id
_entity_poly.type
_entity_poly.pdbx_seq_one_letter_code
_entity_poly.pdbx_strand_id
1 'polypeptide(L)'
;MLFVYGALVWIVFMVTGILNGIFREAVLRPSLSDRAAHAASTLILCAALAIEVATFVGAAAENESAAALLGLGVMWTAMTLAFEFGFGHYVAGTSWEALLENYDVLHGRIWVLVL
;
A
#
# COMPACT_ATOMS: atom_id res chain seq x y z
N MET A 1 -17.89 -14.67 3.51
CA MET A 1 -18.12 -13.35 2.88
C MET A 1 -16.98 -12.37 3.16
N LEU A 2 -16.37 -12.40 4.36
CA LEU A 2 -15.25 -11.53 4.75
C LEU A 2 -14.18 -11.36 3.67
N PHE A 3 -13.59 -12.44 3.15
CA PHE A 3 -12.52 -12.37 2.15
C PHE A 3 -12.94 -11.76 0.81
N VAL A 4 -14.20 -11.95 0.38
CA VAL A 4 -14.71 -11.35 -0.86
C VAL A 4 -14.88 -9.85 -0.69
N TYR A 5 -15.51 -9.41 0.42
CA TYR A 5 -15.61 -7.99 0.73
C TYR A 5 -14.24 -7.36 0.97
N GLY A 6 -13.33 -8.08 1.63
CA GLY A 6 -11.94 -7.69 1.80
C GLY A 6 -11.22 -7.47 0.48
N ALA A 7 -11.41 -8.35 -0.51
CA ALA A 7 -10.85 -8.16 -1.84
C ALA A 7 -11.42 -6.93 -2.55
N LEU A 8 -12.72 -6.63 -2.38
CA LEU A 8 -13.33 -5.41 -2.92
C LEU A 8 -12.78 -4.15 -2.24
N VAL A 9 -12.57 -4.21 -0.92
CA VAL A 9 -11.96 -3.11 -0.15
C VAL A 9 -10.51 -2.89 -0.57
N TRP A 10 -9.77 -3.96 -0.89
CA TRP A 10 -8.41 -3.82 -1.42
C TRP A 10 -8.36 -3.03 -2.73
N ILE A 11 -9.40 -3.06 -3.57
CA ILE A 11 -9.48 -2.20 -4.76
C ILE A 11 -9.47 -0.72 -4.37
N VAL A 12 -10.07 -0.36 -3.23
CA VAL A 12 -9.99 1.00 -2.67
C VAL A 12 -8.55 1.31 -2.28
N PHE A 13 -7.86 0.40 -1.58
CA PHE A 13 -6.45 0.59 -1.19
C PHE A 13 -5.56 0.81 -2.41
N MET A 14 -5.78 0.03 -3.47
CA MET A 14 -5.06 0.16 -4.74
C MET A 14 -5.29 1.54 -5.38
N VAL A 15 -6.55 2.00 -5.45
CA VAL A 15 -6.87 3.34 -5.97
C VAL A 15 -6.24 4.43 -5.11
N THR A 16 -6.31 4.31 -3.79
CA THR A 16 -5.66 5.24 -2.83
C THR A 16 -4.15 5.29 -3.07
N GLY A 17 -3.50 4.14 -3.28
CA GLY A 17 -2.07 4.06 -3.62
C GLY A 17 -1.73 4.77 -4.93
N ILE A 18 -2.51 4.55 -5.99
CA ILE A 18 -2.31 5.22 -7.29
C ILE A 18 -2.47 6.73 -7.15
N LEU A 19 -3.55 7.19 -6.50
CA LEU A 19 -3.80 8.61 -6.28
C LEU A 19 -2.69 9.27 -5.45
N ASN A 20 -2.18 8.59 -4.43
CA ASN A 20 -1.06 9.07 -3.64
C ASN A 20 0.24 9.17 -4.47
N GLY A 21 0.49 8.21 -5.36
CA GLY A 21 1.61 8.28 -6.30
C GLY A 21 1.50 9.48 -7.25
N ILE A 22 0.31 9.72 -7.80
CA ILE A 22 0.03 10.90 -8.64
C ILE A 22 0.24 12.19 -7.83
N PHE A 23 -0.29 12.25 -6.60
CA PHE A 23 -0.14 13.40 -5.71
C PHE A 23 1.33 13.69 -5.40
N ARG A 24 2.15 12.64 -5.17
CA ARG A 24 3.59 12.79 -4.97
C ARG A 24 4.26 13.49 -6.14
N GLU A 25 4.03 13.01 -7.36
CA GLU A 25 4.68 13.56 -8.55
C GLU A 25 4.16 14.96 -8.91
N ALA A 26 2.84 15.19 -8.78
CA ALA A 26 2.21 16.44 -9.20
C ALA A 26 2.33 17.57 -8.18
N VAL A 27 2.38 17.26 -6.88
CA VAL A 27 2.27 18.27 -5.80
C VAL A 27 3.51 18.31 -4.92
N LEU A 28 4.03 17.16 -4.48
CA LEU A 28 5.15 17.12 -3.53
C LEU A 28 6.50 17.34 -4.22
N ARG A 29 6.76 16.63 -5.32
CA ARG A 29 8.04 16.66 -6.02
C ARG A 29 8.45 18.04 -6.56
N PRO A 30 7.53 18.94 -6.99
CA PRO A 30 7.90 20.31 -7.36
C PRO A 30 8.46 21.15 -6.19
N SER A 31 8.13 20.81 -4.94
CA SER A 31 8.45 21.64 -3.76
C SER A 31 9.44 20.98 -2.79
N LEU A 32 9.68 19.68 -2.92
CA LEU A 32 10.50 18.88 -2.02
C LEU A 32 11.61 18.16 -2.80
N SER A 33 12.71 17.80 -2.11
CA SER A 33 13.68 16.87 -2.69
C SER A 33 13.05 15.50 -2.91
N ASP A 34 13.58 14.71 -3.86
CA ASP A 34 13.03 13.38 -4.19
C ASP A 34 12.87 12.49 -2.94
N ARG A 35 13.87 12.51 -2.02
CA ARG A 35 13.80 11.77 -0.76
C ARG A 35 12.67 12.27 0.16
N ALA A 36 12.53 13.59 0.30
CA ALA A 36 11.51 14.17 1.17
C ALA A 36 10.10 13.98 0.58
N ALA A 37 9.94 14.14 -0.74
CA ALA A 37 8.69 13.88 -1.43
C ALA A 37 8.27 12.42 -1.28
N HIS A 38 9.22 11.48 -1.41
CA HIS A 38 8.93 10.07 -1.26
C HIS A 38 8.56 9.70 0.17
N ALA A 39 9.31 10.17 1.17
CA ALA A 39 9.00 9.92 2.58
C ALA A 39 7.64 10.51 2.99
N ALA A 40 7.36 11.76 2.61
CA ALA A 40 6.07 12.40 2.90
C ALA A 40 4.89 11.65 2.25
N SER A 41 5.03 11.28 0.98
CA SER A 41 4.03 10.48 0.26
C SER A 41 3.81 9.10 0.89
N THR A 42 4.88 8.43 1.36
CA THR A 42 4.76 7.15 2.07
C THR A 42 3.99 7.32 3.37
N LEU A 43 4.30 8.35 4.18
CA LEU A 43 3.60 8.61 5.44
C LEU A 43 2.11 8.95 5.23
N ILE A 44 1.80 9.75 4.20
CA ILE A 44 0.42 10.07 3.81
C ILE A 44 -0.34 8.79 3.44
N LEU A 45 0.27 7.92 2.62
CA LEU A 45 -0.34 6.66 2.25
C LEU A 45 -0.56 5.75 3.45
N CYS A 46 0.44 5.60 4.33
CA CYS A 46 0.32 4.80 5.55
C CYS A 46 -0.85 5.28 6.42
N ALA A 47 -0.99 6.61 6.59
CA ALA A 47 -2.09 7.18 7.35
C ALA A 47 -3.45 6.91 6.69
N ALA A 48 -3.54 7.05 5.37
CA ALA A 48 -4.77 6.77 4.63
C ALA A 48 -5.17 5.28 4.73
N LEU A 49 -4.23 4.36 4.46
CA LEU A 49 -4.47 2.93 4.58
C LEU A 49 -4.82 2.52 6.01
N ALA A 50 -4.17 3.09 7.03
CA ALA A 50 -4.50 2.84 8.42
C ALA A 50 -5.95 3.22 8.75
N ILE A 51 -6.45 4.34 8.21
CA ILE A 51 -7.85 4.77 8.37
C ILE A 51 -8.79 3.79 7.66
N GLU A 52 -8.49 3.41 6.42
CA GLU A 52 -9.32 2.50 5.63
C GLU A 52 -9.39 1.10 6.29
N VAL A 53 -8.25 0.57 6.73
CA VAL A 53 -8.15 -0.70 7.47
C VAL A 53 -8.90 -0.62 8.80
N ALA A 54 -8.67 0.41 9.61
CA ALA A 54 -9.33 0.56 10.90
C ALA A 54 -10.85 0.67 10.76
N THR A 55 -11.33 1.37 9.73
CA THR A 55 -12.77 1.50 9.45
C THR A 55 -13.37 0.16 9.09
N PHE A 56 -12.76 -0.59 8.16
CA PHE A 56 -13.28 -1.88 7.73
C PHE A 56 -13.19 -2.95 8.83
N VAL A 57 -12.01 -3.10 9.43
CA VAL A 57 -11.77 -4.11 10.47
C VAL A 57 -12.60 -3.80 11.71
N GLY A 58 -12.75 -2.52 12.09
CA GLY A 58 -13.61 -2.12 13.20
C GLY A 58 -15.06 -2.57 13.02
N ALA A 59 -15.61 -2.43 11.81
CA ALA A 59 -16.95 -2.91 11.49
C ALA A 59 -17.05 -4.44 11.41
N ALA A 60 -15.99 -5.13 10.93
CA ALA A 60 -15.97 -6.58 10.79
C ALA A 60 -15.72 -7.33 12.11
N ALA A 61 -15.00 -6.72 13.05
CA ALA A 61 -14.51 -7.37 14.26
C ALA A 61 -15.62 -7.86 15.20
N GLU A 62 -16.82 -7.29 15.14
CA GLU A 62 -17.95 -7.74 15.96
C GLU A 62 -18.42 -9.17 15.61
N ASN A 63 -18.17 -9.61 14.38
CA ASN A 63 -18.73 -10.85 13.83
C ASN A 63 -17.67 -11.88 13.43
N GLU A 64 -16.39 -11.53 13.51
CA GLU A 64 -15.29 -12.32 12.95
C GLU A 64 -14.23 -12.64 14.02
N SER A 65 -13.59 -13.80 13.89
CA SER A 65 -12.51 -14.20 14.80
C SER A 65 -11.21 -13.43 14.51
N ALA A 66 -10.35 -13.28 15.52
CA ALA A 66 -9.02 -12.70 15.35
C ALA A 66 -8.19 -13.44 14.29
N ALA A 67 -8.33 -14.78 14.20
CA ALA A 67 -7.66 -15.57 13.17
C ALA A 67 -8.15 -15.24 11.75
N ALA A 68 -9.45 -14.99 11.58
CA ALA A 68 -10.02 -14.60 10.29
C ALA A 68 -9.53 -13.20 9.86
N LEU A 69 -9.48 -12.25 10.80
CA LEU A 69 -8.96 -10.90 10.54
C LEU A 69 -7.45 -10.90 10.21
N LEU A 70 -6.66 -11.74 10.88
CA LEU A 70 -5.24 -11.94 10.53
C LEU A 70 -5.09 -12.55 9.14
N GLY A 71 -5.92 -13.55 8.80
CA GLY A 71 -5.94 -14.13 7.46
C GLY A 71 -6.30 -13.10 6.39
N LEU A 72 -7.19 -12.16 6.70
CA LEU A 72 -7.53 -11.05 5.82
C LEU A 72 -6.34 -10.11 5.60
N GLY A 73 -5.60 -9.77 6.67
CA GLY A 73 -4.38 -8.97 6.56
C GLY A 73 -3.34 -9.64 5.64
N VAL A 74 -3.09 -10.94 5.83
CA VAL A 74 -2.18 -11.72 4.96
C VAL A 74 -2.64 -11.68 3.50
N MET A 75 -3.95 -11.82 3.25
CA MET A 75 -4.51 -11.71 1.90
C MET A 75 -4.24 -10.34 1.29
N TRP A 76 -4.47 -9.26 2.03
CA TRP A 76 -4.20 -7.90 1.55
C TRP A 76 -2.72 -7.68 1.25
N THR A 77 -1.81 -8.07 2.13
CA THR A 77 -0.36 -7.95 1.88
C THR A 77 0.04 -8.74 0.62
N ALA A 78 -0.47 -9.96 0.45
CA ALA A 78 -0.19 -10.78 -0.73
C ALA A 78 -0.73 -10.13 -2.02
N MET A 79 -1.93 -9.56 -1.99
CA MET A 79 -2.51 -8.84 -3.12
C MET A 79 -1.72 -7.57 -3.45
N THR A 80 -1.29 -6.81 -2.44
CA THR A 80 -0.46 -5.61 -2.63
C THR A 80 0.90 -5.96 -3.23
N LEU A 81 1.57 -6.99 -2.75
CA LEU A 81 2.82 -7.49 -3.35
C LEU A 81 2.60 -7.96 -4.80
N ALA A 82 1.56 -8.76 -5.04
CA ALA A 82 1.25 -9.24 -6.39
C ALA A 82 0.96 -8.08 -7.36
N PHE A 83 0.26 -7.05 -6.89
CA PHE A 83 0.03 -5.83 -7.67
C PHE A 83 1.32 -5.06 -7.89
N GLU A 84 2.09 -4.74 -6.84
CA GLU A 84 3.31 -3.94 -6.96
C GLU A 84 4.30 -4.58 -7.93
N PHE A 85 4.59 -5.87 -7.75
CA PHE A 85 5.52 -6.57 -8.61
C PHE A 85 4.94 -6.90 -9.98
N GLY A 86 3.67 -7.33 -10.04
CA GLY A 86 3.02 -7.67 -11.30
C GLY A 86 2.77 -6.44 -12.18
N PHE A 87 2.09 -5.44 -11.65
CA PHE A 87 1.87 -4.17 -12.35
C PHE A 87 3.19 -3.43 -12.58
N GLY A 88 4.04 -3.32 -11.56
CA GLY A 88 5.32 -2.62 -11.66
C GLY A 88 6.22 -3.21 -12.75
N HIS A 89 6.34 -4.53 -12.82
CA HIS A 89 7.19 -5.16 -13.82
C HIS A 89 6.54 -5.23 -15.20
N TYR A 90 5.33 -5.78 -15.29
CA TYR A 90 4.73 -6.10 -16.59
C TYR A 90 3.96 -4.94 -17.23
N VAL A 91 3.52 -3.95 -16.46
CA VAL A 91 2.75 -2.80 -16.99
C VAL A 91 3.57 -1.52 -16.98
N ALA A 92 4.25 -1.21 -15.85
CA ALA A 92 5.08 -0.02 -15.74
C ALA A 92 6.50 -0.20 -16.30
N GLY A 93 6.92 -1.44 -16.60
CA GLY A 93 8.23 -1.75 -17.17
C GLY A 93 9.40 -1.60 -16.19
N THR A 94 9.13 -1.57 -14.89
CA THR A 94 10.15 -1.44 -13.85
C THR A 94 10.90 -2.75 -13.69
N SER A 95 12.23 -2.71 -13.59
CA SER A 95 13.03 -3.92 -13.39
C SER A 95 12.80 -4.53 -11.99
N TRP A 96 13.06 -5.82 -11.83
CA TRP A 96 12.95 -6.50 -10.54
C TRP A 96 13.88 -5.88 -9.49
N GLU A 97 15.09 -5.49 -9.90
CA GLU A 97 16.07 -4.85 -9.05
C GLU A 97 15.54 -3.51 -8.53
N ALA A 98 14.98 -2.68 -9.40
CA ALA A 98 14.41 -1.39 -9.03
C ALA A 98 13.18 -1.51 -8.11
N LEU A 99 12.38 -2.56 -8.27
CA LEU A 99 11.27 -2.86 -7.35
C LEU A 99 11.78 -3.29 -5.97
N LEU A 100 12.77 -4.19 -5.94
CA LEU A 100 13.38 -4.69 -4.71
C LEU A 100 14.13 -3.60 -3.94
N GLU A 101 14.72 -2.61 -4.65
CA GLU A 101 15.36 -1.47 -3.99
C GLU A 101 14.40 -0.73 -3.06
N ASN A 102 13.09 -0.66 -3.36
CA ASN A 102 12.11 0.00 -2.48
C ASN A 102 12.05 -0.61 -1.06
N TYR A 103 12.51 -1.84 -0.91
CA TYR A 103 12.52 -2.59 0.35
C TYR A 103 13.85 -2.47 1.11
N ASP A 104 14.82 -1.74 0.57
CA ASP A 104 16.11 -1.53 1.21
C ASP A 104 16.04 -0.43 2.28
N VAL A 105 15.60 -0.85 3.48
CA VAL A 105 15.52 0.00 4.67
C VAL A 105 16.89 0.54 5.11
N LEU A 106 17.99 -0.15 4.79
CA LEU A 106 19.34 0.28 5.14
C LEU A 106 19.76 1.51 4.34
N HIS A 107 19.22 1.67 3.14
CA HIS A 107 19.40 2.84 2.30
C HIS A 107 18.30 3.91 2.48
N GLY A 108 17.51 3.80 3.56
CA GLY A 108 16.51 4.78 3.95
C GLY A 108 15.21 4.73 3.15
N ARG A 109 14.96 3.64 2.41
CA ARG A 109 13.69 3.42 1.73
C ARG A 109 12.70 2.75 2.69
N ILE A 110 11.64 3.47 2.98
CA ILE A 110 10.64 3.09 4.00
C ILE A 110 9.35 2.52 3.39
N TRP A 111 9.39 2.06 2.14
CA TRP A 111 8.21 1.58 1.43
C TRP A 111 7.57 0.35 2.09
N VAL A 112 8.37 -0.46 2.79
CA VAL A 112 7.90 -1.60 3.59
C VAL A 112 6.79 -1.24 4.59
N LEU A 113 6.70 0.02 5.02
CA LEU A 113 5.66 0.49 5.95
C LEU A 113 4.25 0.52 5.34
N VAL A 114 4.14 0.46 4.01
CA VAL A 114 2.86 0.47 3.28
C VAL A 114 2.18 -0.90 3.33
N LEU A 115 2.92 -1.98 3.64
CA LEU A 115 2.44 -3.37 3.62
C LEU A 115 1.73 -3.84 4.90
#